data_AF-A0A1G0LD51-F1
#
_entry.id   AF-A0A1G0LD51-F1
#
_cell.length_a   1.000
_cell.length_b   1.000
_cell.length_c   1.000
_cell.angle_alpha   90.00
_cell.angle_beta   90.00
_cell.angle_gamma   90.00
#
_symmetry.space_group_name_H-M   'P 1'
#
loop_
_entity.id
_entity.type
_entity.pdbx_description
1 polymer ?
#
loop_
_entity_poly.entity_id
_entity_poly.type
_entity_poly.pdbx_seq_one_letter_code
_entity_poly.pdbx_strand_id
1 'polypeptide(L)'
;MVALGACRVERGSPPGQPNASQGGAEFSFRAWPDSAPPSSRQVFDRERQVVAAGLARLIVHAIIGVDQGRAAARMAMQTIADSSRHRDTTLAAVRVIGYFPPTMTDSAQGATLMPMGYLEWVPLPGWDSLTVQTAHLFHRVNIVWLRPVPEAPAPVRP
;
A
#
# COMPACT_ATOMS: atom_id res chain seq x y z
N MET A 1 -47.95 -5.06 42.01
CA MET A 1 -47.69 -4.28 40.77
C MET A 1 -46.48 -4.90 40.12
N VAL A 2 -46.68 -5.64 39.02
CA VAL A 2 -45.65 -6.42 38.31
C VAL A 2 -45.06 -5.53 37.22
N ALA A 3 -43.74 -5.45 37.13
CA ALA A 3 -43.04 -4.89 35.99
C ALA A 3 -42.01 -5.92 35.49
N LEU A 4 -42.43 -6.68 34.48
CA LEU A 4 -41.56 -7.41 33.56
C LEU A 4 -40.96 -6.39 32.59
N GLY A 5 -39.63 -6.22 32.59
CA GLY A 5 -38.89 -5.39 31.64
C GLY A 5 -37.94 -6.27 30.82
N ALA A 6 -38.25 -6.40 29.53
CA ALA A 6 -37.67 -7.36 28.61
C ALA A 6 -36.20 -7.06 28.21
N CYS A 7 -35.44 -8.14 28.00
CA CYS A 7 -34.19 -8.14 27.23
C CYS A 7 -34.45 -7.62 25.81
N ARG A 8 -33.72 -6.58 25.39
CA ARG A 8 -33.65 -6.19 23.98
C ARG A 8 -32.20 -6.29 23.52
N VAL A 9 -31.91 -7.37 22.80
CA VAL A 9 -30.76 -7.53 21.92
C VAL A 9 -30.87 -6.46 20.83
N GLU A 10 -29.95 -5.50 20.81
CA GLU A 10 -29.79 -4.62 19.66
C GLU A 10 -29.15 -5.41 18.52
N ARG A 11 -30.01 -5.61 17.53
CA ARG A 11 -29.81 -6.14 16.19
C ARG A 11 -28.51 -5.61 15.58
N GLY A 12 -27.65 -6.55 15.17
CA GLY A 12 -26.41 -6.26 14.45
C GLY A 12 -26.64 -5.37 13.24
N SER A 13 -25.73 -4.40 13.07
CA SER A 13 -25.57 -3.66 11.82
C SER A 13 -25.32 -4.65 10.67
N PRO A 14 -25.92 -4.44 9.49
CA PRO A 14 -25.62 -5.28 8.32
C PRO A 14 -24.13 -5.16 7.97
N PRO A 15 -23.51 -6.20 7.37
CA PRO A 15 -22.12 -6.13 6.92
C PRO A 15 -22.02 -5.02 5.89
N GLY A 16 -21.45 -3.88 6.31
CA GLY A 16 -21.15 -2.77 5.44
C GLY A 16 -20.26 -3.27 4.31
N GLN A 17 -20.72 -3.06 3.08
CA GLN A 17 -19.96 -3.25 1.86
C GLN A 17 -18.52 -2.73 2.04
N PRO A 18 -17.49 -3.39 1.47
CA PRO A 18 -16.14 -2.85 1.47
C PRO A 18 -16.19 -1.47 0.84
N ASN A 19 -15.98 -0.45 1.67
CA ASN A 19 -16.04 0.93 1.27
C ASN A 19 -14.94 1.15 0.22
N ALA A 20 -15.33 1.24 -1.06
CA ALA A 20 -14.46 1.50 -2.20
C ALA A 20 -13.96 2.96 -2.21
N SER A 21 -13.78 3.56 -1.03
CA SER A 21 -13.55 4.99 -0.83
C SER A 21 -12.68 5.22 0.42
N GLN A 22 -11.50 4.63 0.43
CA GLN A 22 -10.34 5.16 1.15
C GLN A 22 -9.19 5.11 0.12
N GLY A 23 -9.15 6.01 -0.86
CA GLY A 23 -9.03 7.45 -0.61
C GLY A 23 -7.64 7.65 -0.04
N GLY A 24 -6.64 7.75 -0.92
CA GLY A 24 -5.22 7.72 -0.54
C GLY A 24 -4.94 8.71 0.58
N ALA A 25 -4.69 8.19 1.78
CA ALA A 25 -4.41 9.01 2.94
C ALA A 25 -3.14 9.81 2.66
N GLU A 26 -3.28 11.12 2.62
CA GLU A 26 -2.18 12.06 2.67
C GLU A 26 -1.39 11.79 3.96
N PHE A 27 -0.15 11.36 3.81
CA PHE A 27 0.70 11.02 4.95
C PHE A 27 1.51 12.27 5.31
N SER A 28 1.33 12.77 6.53
CA SER A 28 2.01 13.98 7.02
C SER A 28 3.20 13.61 7.90
N PHE A 29 4.39 14.08 7.54
CA PHE A 29 5.61 13.90 8.33
C PHE A 29 5.94 15.17 9.12
N ARG A 30 6.34 15.03 10.41
CA ARG A 30 6.75 16.19 11.24
C ARG A 30 8.14 16.75 10.92
N ALA A 31 9.03 15.94 10.33
CA ALA A 31 10.36 16.36 9.89
C ALA A 31 10.87 15.42 8.80
N TRP A 32 10.98 15.92 7.57
CA TRP A 32 11.59 15.19 6.47
C TRP A 32 13.12 15.21 6.66
N PRO A 33 13.83 14.07 6.57
CA PRO A 33 15.29 14.09 6.61
C PRO A 33 15.82 14.76 5.32
N ASP A 34 16.58 15.85 5.46
CA ASP A 34 17.16 16.64 4.37
C ASP A 34 18.06 15.86 3.39
N SER A 35 18.36 14.59 3.67
CA SER A 35 19.44 13.82 3.03
C SER A 35 18.99 12.65 2.16
N ALA A 36 17.71 12.45 1.88
CA ALA A 36 17.28 11.37 0.96
C ALA A 36 17.37 11.87 -0.49
N PRO A 37 18.22 11.26 -1.36
CA PRO A 37 18.27 11.66 -2.76
C PRO A 37 16.90 11.43 -3.43
N PRO A 38 16.45 12.31 -4.35
CA PRO A 38 15.14 12.17 -5.02
C PRO A 38 15.02 10.89 -5.87
N SER A 39 16.14 10.29 -6.25
CA SER A 39 16.22 8.98 -6.92
C SER A 39 16.07 7.78 -5.98
N SER A 40 15.94 8.02 -4.66
CA SER A 40 15.91 6.97 -3.66
C SER A 40 14.51 6.34 -3.54
N ARG A 41 14.52 5.03 -3.28
CA ARG A 41 13.36 4.29 -2.81
C ARG A 41 13.43 4.21 -1.30
N GLN A 42 12.49 4.83 -0.59
CA GLN A 42 12.50 4.85 0.87
C GLN A 42 11.19 4.31 1.43
N VAL A 43 11.27 3.16 2.12
CA VAL A 43 10.13 2.64 2.89
C VAL A 43 10.11 3.33 4.24
N PHE A 44 9.01 4.00 4.58
CA PHE A 44 8.90 4.76 5.82
C PHE A 44 7.81 4.22 6.76
N ASP A 45 6.87 3.43 6.26
CA ASP A 45 5.86 2.77 7.10
C ASP A 45 5.48 1.38 6.59
N ARG A 46 5.09 0.50 7.53
CA ARG A 46 4.65 -0.87 7.27
C ARG A 46 3.51 -1.22 8.23
N GLU A 47 2.34 -1.49 7.67
CA GLU A 47 1.17 -1.96 8.40
C GLU A 47 0.94 -3.44 8.10
N ARG A 48 0.77 -4.26 9.14
CA ARG A 48 0.43 -5.66 9.02
C ARG A 48 -1.04 -5.88 9.39
N GLN A 49 -1.81 -6.42 8.47
CA GLN A 49 -3.22 -6.74 8.67
C GLN A 49 -3.41 -8.26 8.67
N VAL A 50 -3.94 -8.81 9.76
CA VAL A 50 -4.29 -10.24 9.82
C VAL A 50 -5.54 -10.46 8.97
N VAL A 51 -5.46 -11.39 8.01
CA VAL A 51 -6.56 -11.67 7.07
C VAL A 51 -7.19 -13.04 7.32
N ALA A 52 -6.44 -13.96 7.92
CA ALA A 52 -6.92 -15.25 8.40
C ALA A 52 -5.92 -15.80 9.45
N ALA A 53 -6.26 -16.91 10.11
CA ALA A 53 -5.35 -17.55 11.04
C ALA A 53 -4.02 -17.92 10.35
N GLY A 54 -2.91 -17.39 10.87
CA GLY A 54 -1.56 -17.61 10.33
C GLY A 54 -1.25 -16.85 9.03
N LEU A 55 -2.16 -16.00 8.54
CA LEU A 55 -1.98 -15.26 7.30
C LEU A 55 -2.15 -13.75 7.51
N ALA A 56 -1.28 -13.00 6.84
CA ALA A 56 -1.34 -11.55 6.87
C ALA A 56 -1.23 -10.92 5.48
N ARG A 57 -1.79 -9.74 5.36
CA ARG A 57 -1.49 -8.76 4.32
C ARG A 57 -0.51 -7.75 4.88
N LEU A 58 0.53 -7.43 4.11
CA LEU A 58 1.42 -6.30 4.42
C LEU A 58 1.06 -5.11 3.55
N ILE A 59 0.84 -3.94 4.15
CA ILE A 59 0.75 -2.65 3.46
C ILE A 59 2.06 -1.90 3.72
N VAL A 60 2.73 -1.47 2.66
CA VAL A 60 4.02 -0.79 2.73
C VAL A 60 3.86 0.60 2.13
N HIS A 61 4.17 1.63 2.89
CA HIS A 61 4.22 3.00 2.41
C HIS A 61 5.66 3.36 2.06
N ALA A 62 5.87 3.78 0.81
CA ALA A 62 7.20 4.05 0.30
C ALA A 62 7.22 5.27 -0.61
N ILE A 63 8.28 6.06 -0.50
CA ILE A 63 8.61 7.11 -1.45
C ILE A 63 9.39 6.50 -2.59
N ILE A 64 8.97 6.84 -3.81
CA ILE A 64 9.48 6.28 -5.05
C ILE A 64 9.97 7.42 -5.94
N GLY A 65 11.28 7.47 -6.19
CA GLY A 65 11.83 8.36 -7.19
C GLY A 65 11.24 8.11 -8.58
N VAL A 66 10.93 9.17 -9.31
CA VAL A 66 10.25 9.12 -10.62
C VAL A 66 11.11 9.64 -11.77
N ASP A 67 12.34 10.06 -11.50
CA ASP A 67 13.26 10.66 -12.50
C ASP A 67 13.57 9.72 -13.66
N GLN A 68 13.57 8.41 -13.40
CA GLN A 68 13.79 7.36 -14.39
C GLN A 68 12.49 6.90 -15.08
N GLY A 69 11.40 7.61 -14.82
CA GLY A 69 10.10 7.38 -15.42
C GLY A 69 9.29 6.24 -14.78
N ARG A 70 8.08 6.08 -15.32
CA ARG A 70 7.04 5.16 -14.84
C ARG A 70 7.48 3.70 -14.74
N ALA A 71 8.26 3.22 -15.70
CA ALA A 71 8.76 1.84 -15.70
C ALA A 71 9.69 1.57 -14.51
N ALA A 72 10.60 2.51 -14.20
CA ALA A 72 11.48 2.41 -13.05
C ALA A 72 10.71 2.50 -11.72
N ALA A 73 9.72 3.40 -11.64
CA ALA A 73 8.84 3.50 -10.47
C ALA A 73 8.05 2.19 -10.22
N ARG A 74 7.53 1.56 -11.29
CA ARG A 74 6.90 0.23 -11.22
C ARG A 74 7.88 -0.81 -10.68
N MET A 75 9.08 -0.87 -11.23
CA MET A 75 10.11 -1.83 -10.82
C MET A 75 10.49 -1.62 -9.34
N ALA A 76 10.63 -0.38 -8.90
CA ALA A 76 10.94 -0.06 -7.51
C ALA A 76 9.86 -0.60 -6.54
N MET A 77 8.58 -0.39 -6.85
CA MET A 77 7.46 -0.92 -6.07
C MET A 77 7.41 -2.45 -6.11
N GLN A 78 7.66 -3.06 -7.28
CA GLN A 78 7.70 -4.52 -7.42
C GLN A 78 8.79 -5.12 -6.53
N THR A 79 10.00 -4.56 -6.56
CA THR A 79 11.11 -5.01 -5.71
C THR A 79 10.78 -4.88 -4.22
N ILE A 80 9.97 -3.89 -3.80
CA ILE A 80 9.52 -3.80 -2.39
C ILE A 80 8.65 -5.01 -2.07
N ALA A 81 7.65 -5.28 -2.91
CA ALA A 81 6.72 -6.38 -2.73
C ALA A 81 7.45 -7.73 -2.68
N ASP A 82 8.32 -7.99 -3.65
CA ASP A 82 9.09 -9.23 -3.74
C ASP A 82 10.01 -9.41 -2.54
N SER A 83 10.70 -8.35 -2.11
CA SER A 83 11.58 -8.41 -0.93
C SER A 83 10.80 -8.67 0.36
N SER A 84 9.57 -8.17 0.47
CA SER A 84 8.72 -8.37 1.64
C SER A 84 8.25 -9.83 1.72
N ARG A 85 7.79 -10.38 0.59
CA ARG A 85 7.42 -11.80 0.46
C ARG A 85 8.60 -12.72 0.77
N HIS A 86 9.79 -12.41 0.26
CA HIS A 86 10.96 -13.26 0.46
C HIS A 86 11.36 -13.33 1.94
N ARG A 87 11.17 -12.24 2.70
CA ARG A 87 11.49 -12.17 4.13
C ARG A 87 10.44 -12.81 5.03
N ASP A 88 9.18 -12.77 4.63
CA ASP A 88 8.07 -13.29 5.42
C ASP A 88 7.14 -14.14 4.56
N THR A 89 7.24 -15.45 4.76
CA THR A 89 6.44 -16.45 4.04
C THR A 89 5.00 -16.52 4.50
N THR A 90 4.65 -15.92 5.66
CA THR A 90 3.26 -15.88 6.17
C THR A 90 2.39 -14.82 5.47
N LEU A 91 3.00 -14.03 4.58
CA LEU A 91 2.28 -13.02 3.81
C LEU A 91 1.46 -13.67 2.70
N ALA A 92 0.15 -13.51 2.78
CA ALA A 92 -0.80 -13.87 1.73
C ALA A 92 -0.95 -12.79 0.65
N ALA A 93 -0.59 -11.56 0.96
CA ALA A 93 -0.70 -10.42 0.06
C ALA A 93 0.22 -9.29 0.49
N VAL A 94 0.59 -8.45 -0.48
CA VAL A 94 1.41 -7.25 -0.25
C VAL A 94 0.81 -6.11 -1.06
N ARG A 95 0.57 -4.96 -0.43
CA ARG A 95 0.25 -3.70 -1.12
C ARG A 95 1.39 -2.73 -0.87
N VAL A 96 1.95 -2.18 -1.92
CA VAL A 96 2.94 -1.10 -1.85
C VAL A 96 2.25 0.17 -2.32
N ILE A 97 2.12 1.15 -1.44
CA ILE A 97 1.62 2.48 -1.77
C ILE A 97 2.84 3.36 -2.03
N GLY A 98 2.98 3.78 -3.28
CA GLY A 98 4.06 4.66 -3.72
C GLY A 98 3.65 6.12 -3.57
N TYR A 99 4.53 6.92 -2.96
CA TYR A 99 4.39 8.36 -2.81
C TYR A 99 5.46 9.08 -3.63
N PHE A 100 5.13 10.27 -4.12
CA PHE A 100 6.13 11.15 -4.71
C PHE A 100 7.14 11.61 -3.66
N PRO A 101 8.41 11.84 -4.02
CA PRO A 101 9.33 12.54 -3.15
C PRO A 101 8.77 13.93 -2.81
N PRO A 102 8.93 14.40 -1.56
CA PRO A 102 8.51 15.75 -1.20
C PRO A 102 9.37 16.78 -1.95
N THR A 103 8.78 17.94 -2.23
CA THR A 103 9.53 19.03 -2.86
C THR A 103 10.28 19.82 -1.79
N MET A 104 11.43 20.43 -2.12
CA MET A 104 12.25 21.15 -1.13
C MET A 104 11.52 22.33 -0.48
N THR A 105 10.44 22.82 -1.07
CA THR A 105 9.56 23.85 -0.48
C THR A 105 8.70 23.32 0.68
N ASP A 106 8.55 22.00 0.83
CA ASP A 106 7.66 21.38 1.83
C ASP A 106 8.38 21.08 3.17
N SER A 107 9.69 21.32 3.27
CA SER A 107 10.50 20.87 4.43
C SER A 107 10.32 21.72 5.69
N ALA A 108 9.89 22.98 5.56
CA ALA A 108 9.83 23.92 6.70
C ALA A 108 8.58 23.79 7.59
N GLN A 109 7.51 23.14 7.12
CA GLN A 109 6.22 23.07 7.83
C GLN A 109 5.66 21.65 7.98
N GLY A 110 6.45 20.64 7.59
CA GLY A 110 5.99 19.26 7.44
C GLY A 110 5.54 18.99 6.01
N ALA A 111 5.95 17.84 5.48
CA ALA A 111 5.66 17.47 4.10
C ALA A 111 4.43 16.57 4.05
N THR A 112 3.45 16.97 3.23
CA THR A 112 2.32 16.12 2.86
C THR A 112 2.73 15.24 1.69
N LEU A 113 2.80 13.93 1.92
CA LEU A 113 3.15 12.98 0.87
C LEU A 113 1.93 12.70 0.00
N MET A 114 2.08 12.98 -1.30
CA MET A 114 1.06 12.71 -2.29
C MET A 114 1.20 11.28 -2.84
N PRO A 115 0.16 10.43 -2.77
CA PRO A 115 0.21 9.10 -3.32
C PRO A 115 0.25 9.17 -4.86
N MET A 116 1.26 8.53 -5.43
CA MET A 116 1.46 8.35 -6.86
C MET A 116 0.58 7.22 -7.40
N GLY A 117 0.50 6.13 -6.64
CA GLY A 117 -0.18 4.91 -7.06
C GLY A 117 0.06 3.79 -6.06
N TYR A 118 -0.43 2.61 -6.40
CA TYR A 118 -0.15 1.42 -5.62
C TYR A 118 0.10 0.20 -6.50
N LEU A 119 0.93 -0.69 -5.99
CA LEU A 119 1.12 -2.03 -6.52
C LEU A 119 0.52 -3.03 -5.53
N GLU A 120 -0.26 -3.96 -6.06
CA GLU A 120 -0.87 -5.03 -5.29
C GLU A 120 -0.47 -6.38 -5.79
N TRP A 121 -0.03 -7.19 -4.84
CA TRP A 121 0.15 -8.61 -4.96
C TRP A 121 -1.06 -9.30 -4.33
N VAL A 122 -1.86 -9.97 -5.15
CA VAL A 122 -3.14 -10.55 -4.74
C VAL A 122 -3.13 -12.07 -4.99
N PRO A 123 -3.58 -12.89 -4.03
CA PRO A 123 -3.66 -14.34 -4.22
C PRO A 123 -4.63 -14.66 -5.38
N LEU A 124 -4.18 -15.50 -6.32
CA LEU A 124 -4.99 -15.89 -7.49
C LEU A 124 -6.33 -16.53 -7.16
N PRO A 125 -6.45 -17.41 -6.14
CA PRO A 125 -7.73 -17.97 -5.71
C PRO A 125 -8.70 -16.91 -5.18
N GLY A 126 -8.25 -15.67 -5.01
CA GLY A 126 -9.00 -14.61 -4.35
C GLY A 126 -8.93 -14.73 -2.82
N TRP A 127 -9.51 -13.73 -2.16
CA TRP A 127 -9.55 -13.65 -0.70
C TRP A 127 -10.44 -14.72 -0.07
N ASP A 128 -11.54 -15.08 -0.73
CA ASP A 128 -12.54 -16.03 -0.20
C ASP A 128 -12.01 -17.47 -0.12
N SER A 129 -11.03 -17.82 -0.96
CA SER A 129 -10.40 -19.15 -0.99
C SER A 129 -9.01 -19.16 -0.34
N LEU A 130 -8.70 -18.15 0.48
CA LEU A 130 -7.39 -17.97 1.07
C LEU A 130 -7.21 -18.88 2.30
N THR A 131 -6.24 -19.78 2.20
CA THR A 131 -5.80 -20.70 3.25
C THR A 131 -4.28 -20.70 3.30
N VAL A 132 -3.68 -21.25 4.37
CA VAL A 132 -2.21 -21.37 4.45
C VAL A 132 -1.63 -22.13 3.26
N GLN A 133 -2.35 -23.15 2.77
CA GLN A 133 -1.93 -23.93 1.59
C GLN A 133 -2.01 -23.11 0.30
N THR A 134 -3.06 -22.30 0.13
CA THR A 134 -3.27 -21.53 -1.10
C THR A 134 -2.52 -20.19 -1.13
N ALA A 135 -2.11 -19.67 0.03
CA ALA A 135 -1.36 -18.42 0.16
C ALA A 135 0.03 -18.44 -0.50
N HIS A 136 0.60 -19.63 -0.73
CA HIS A 136 1.91 -19.76 -1.38
C HIS A 136 1.84 -19.94 -2.91
N LEU A 137 0.64 -20.09 -3.47
CA LEU A 137 0.43 -20.31 -4.90
C LEU A 137 0.82 -19.08 -5.74
N PHE A 138 0.54 -19.14 -7.05
CA PHE A 138 0.74 -18.00 -7.94
C PHE A 138 -0.14 -16.80 -7.53
N HIS A 139 0.32 -15.60 -7.88
CA HIS A 139 -0.36 -14.36 -7.55
C HIS A 139 -0.44 -13.45 -8.77
N ARG A 140 -1.43 -12.56 -8.75
CA ARG A 140 -1.51 -11.46 -9.71
C ARG A 140 -0.79 -10.25 -9.14
N VAL A 141 -0.06 -9.57 -10.02
CA VAL A 141 0.51 -8.26 -9.74
C VAL A 141 -0.34 -7.24 -10.49
N ASN A 142 -1.04 -6.40 -9.75
CA ASN A 142 -1.78 -5.27 -10.28
C ASN A 142 -1.03 -3.98 -9.93
N ILE A 143 -0.99 -3.03 -10.85
CA ILE A 143 -0.49 -1.69 -10.58
C ILE A 143 -1.53 -0.67 -11.00
N VAL A 144 -1.85 0.23 -10.09
CA VAL A 144 -2.82 1.31 -10.30
C VAL A 144 -2.12 2.63 -10.06
N TRP A 145 -2.18 3.50 -11.05
CA TRP A 145 -1.64 4.85 -10.97
C TRP A 145 -2.78 5.78 -10.62
N LEU A 146 -2.66 6.47 -9.50
CA LEU A 146 -3.66 7.43 -9.05
C LEU A 146 -3.38 8.81 -9.65
N ARG A 147 -2.11 9.07 -9.98
CA ARG A 147 -1.65 10.33 -10.56
C ARG A 147 -0.72 10.06 -11.75
N PRO A 148 -0.57 11.02 -12.67
CA PRO A 148 0.39 10.92 -13.76
C PRO A 148 1.81 10.74 -13.23
N VAL A 149 2.55 9.81 -13.82
CA VAL A 149 3.98 9.63 -13.57
C VAL A 149 4.69 9.88 -14.90
N PRO A 150 5.75 10.70 -14.91
CA PRO A 150 6.51 10.96 -16.13
C PRO A 150 6.93 9.65 -16.81
N GLU A 151 6.83 9.59 -18.14
CA GLU A 151 7.55 8.57 -18.88
C GLU A 151 9.04 8.96 -18.91
N ALA A 152 9.92 7.96 -19.08
CA ALA A 152 11.35 8.23 -19.13
C ALA A 152 11.66 9.23 -20.26
N PRO A 153 12.56 10.19 -20.07
CA PRO A 153 13.00 11.07 -21.15
C PRO A 153 13.53 10.22 -22.30
N ALA A 154 13.18 10.59 -23.54
CA ALA A 154 13.68 9.90 -24.72
C ALA A 154 15.22 9.93 -24.70
N PRO A 155 15.89 8.81 -25.04
CA PRO A 155 17.35 8.80 -25.09
C PRO A 155 17.82 9.83 -26.13
N VAL A 156 18.55 10.85 -25.66
CA VAL A 156 19.21 11.80 -26.55
C VAL A 156 20.29 11.02 -27.29
N ARG A 157 20.08 10.76 -28.58
CA ARG A 157 21.11 10.14 -29.41
C ARG A 157 22.24 11.17 -29.60
N PRO A 158 23.52 10.78 -29.38
CA PRO A 158 24.66 11.65 -29.66
C PRO A 158 24.82 11.93 -31.15
#